data_AF-A0A1B1K7T7-F1
#
_entry.id   AF-A0A1B1K7T7-F1
#
_cell.length_a   1.000
_cell.length_b   1.000
_cell.length_c   1.000
_cell.angle_alpha   90.00
_cell.angle_beta   90.00
_cell.angle_gamma   90.00
#
_symmetry.space_group_name_H-M   'P 1'
#
loop_
_entity.id
_entity.type
_entity.pdbx_description
1 polymer ?
#
loop_
_entity_poly.entity_id
_entity_poly.type
_entity_poly.pdbx_seq_one_letter_code
_entity_poly.pdbx_strand_id
1 'polypeptide(L)'
;MTPTKPRIRSKRDDDLVLEFGNRWAVFGGGSAEDIFVTFGWTEAQYFARLQVLARRRFPPLDDTLRHRLLDVCAERLQRTDHPPSSAAKGHVDGNASRPSPT
;
A
#
# COMPACT_ATOMS: atom_id res chain seq x y z
N MET A 1 21.86 -14.01 -5.60
CA MET A 1 20.84 -13.21 -4.90
C MET A 1 21.54 -12.02 -4.28
N THR A 2 21.51 -10.84 -4.92
CA THR A 2 22.15 -9.64 -4.37
C THR A 2 21.32 -9.08 -3.22
N PRO A 3 21.85 -8.93 -2.00
CA PRO A 3 21.13 -8.24 -0.95
C PRO A 3 21.03 -6.76 -1.32
N THR A 4 19.81 -6.26 -1.50
CA THR A 4 19.52 -4.84 -1.73
C THR A 4 20.10 -4.04 -0.57
N LYS A 5 21.15 -3.29 -0.87
CA LYS A 5 21.87 -2.40 0.04
C LYS A 5 20.85 -1.48 0.74
N PRO A 6 20.79 -1.44 2.09
CA PRO A 6 19.88 -0.54 2.78
C PRO A 6 20.36 0.88 2.50
N ARG A 7 19.62 1.61 1.64
CA ARG A 7 19.85 3.03 1.46
C ARG A 7 19.64 3.67 2.83
N ILE A 8 20.68 4.33 3.36
CA ILE A 8 20.57 5.16 4.56
C ILE A 8 19.53 6.23 4.20
N ARG A 9 18.30 6.08 4.73
CA ARG A 9 17.16 6.93 4.39
C ARG A 9 17.29 8.28 5.08
N SER A 10 17.01 9.35 4.35
CA SER A 10 17.13 10.72 4.85
C SER A 10 15.83 11.16 5.53
N LYS A 11 15.92 12.13 6.45
CA LYS A 11 14.74 12.73 7.11
C LYS A 11 13.67 13.23 6.12
N ARG A 12 14.10 13.71 4.94
CA ARG A 12 13.22 14.13 3.85
C ARG A 12 12.35 13.00 3.28
N ASP A 13 12.87 11.77 3.21
CA ASP A 13 12.06 10.62 2.78
C ASP A 13 10.94 10.34 3.78
N ASP A 14 11.21 10.47 5.08
CA ASP A 14 10.21 10.23 6.13
C ASP A 14 9.09 11.28 6.09
N ASP A 15 9.43 12.56 5.85
CA ASP A 15 8.45 13.63 5.69
C ASP A 15 7.55 13.38 4.46
N LEU A 16 8.14 12.96 3.33
CA LEU A 16 7.39 12.61 2.12
C LEU A 16 6.46 11.40 2.32
N VAL A 17 6.91 10.38 3.06
CA VAL A 17 6.08 9.21 3.39
C VAL A 17 4.87 9.63 4.24
N LEU A 18 5.07 10.52 5.21
CA LEU A 18 3.98 11.04 6.04
C LEU A 18 3.01 11.92 5.24
N GLU A 19 3.53 12.81 4.40
CA GLU A 19 2.69 13.68 3.56
C GLU A 19 1.84 12.87 2.59
N PHE A 20 2.44 11.89 1.91
CA PHE A 20 1.73 10.99 1.02
C PHE A 20 0.69 10.17 1.79
N GLY A 21 1.06 9.60 2.95
CA GLY A 21 0.12 8.87 3.80
C GLY A 21 -1.08 9.72 4.22
N ASN A 22 -0.84 10.96 4.63
CA ASN A 22 -1.89 11.90 5.01
C ASN A 22 -2.84 12.22 3.83
N ARG A 23 -2.26 12.55 2.66
CA ARG A 23 -3.02 12.86 1.44
C ARG A 23 -3.97 11.74 1.05
N TRP A 24 -3.53 10.49 1.18
CA TRP A 24 -4.30 9.31 0.79
C TRP A 24 -5.06 8.63 1.94
N ALA A 25 -4.97 9.15 3.17
CA ALA A 25 -5.61 8.56 4.34
C ALA A 25 -7.14 8.41 4.16
N VAL A 26 -7.76 9.38 3.49
CA VAL A 26 -9.21 9.38 3.22
C VAL A 26 -9.64 8.23 2.29
N PHE A 27 -8.74 7.73 1.46
CA PHE A 27 -8.96 6.64 0.50
C PHE A 27 -8.44 5.28 0.98
N GLY A 28 -7.92 5.18 2.21
CA GLY A 28 -7.30 3.95 2.70
C GLY A 28 -5.87 3.72 2.22
N GLY A 29 -5.15 4.79 1.86
CA GLY A 29 -3.76 4.77 1.42
C GLY A 29 -3.60 4.80 -0.11
N GLY A 30 -2.40 5.17 -0.58
CA GLY A 30 -2.10 5.23 -2.01
C GLY A 30 -1.98 3.84 -2.64
N SER A 31 -2.14 3.78 -3.96
CA SER A 31 -2.02 2.53 -4.72
C SER A 31 -0.56 2.03 -4.79
N ALA A 32 -0.37 0.74 -5.04
CA ALA A 32 0.96 0.16 -5.22
C ALA A 32 1.73 0.81 -6.38
N GLU A 33 1.03 1.21 -7.45
CA GLU A 33 1.62 1.89 -8.60
C GLU A 33 2.06 3.32 -8.25
N ASP A 34 1.20 4.11 -7.60
CA ASP A 34 1.56 5.46 -7.15
C ASP A 34 2.74 5.45 -6.17
N ILE A 35 2.77 4.47 -5.26
CA ILE A 35 3.88 4.26 -4.33
C ILE A 35 5.17 3.95 -5.10
N PHE A 36 5.11 3.03 -6.07
CA PHE A 36 6.28 2.65 -6.85
C PHE A 36 6.79 3.81 -7.71
N VAL A 37 5.90 4.58 -8.34
CA VAL A 37 6.27 5.76 -9.13
C VAL A 37 6.86 6.87 -8.26
N THR A 38 6.29 7.11 -7.08
CA THR A 38 6.72 8.21 -6.20
C THR A 38 8.02 7.88 -5.45
N PHE A 39 8.15 6.66 -4.94
CA PHE A 39 9.24 6.28 -4.03
C PHE A 39 10.21 5.23 -4.61
N GLY A 40 9.83 4.53 -5.68
CA GLY A 40 10.55 3.35 -6.17
C GLY A 40 10.48 2.15 -5.22
N TRP A 41 9.50 2.13 -4.31
CA TRP A 41 9.35 1.10 -3.28
C TRP A 41 8.17 0.19 -3.59
N THR A 42 8.22 -1.03 -3.08
CA THR A 42 7.02 -1.88 -3.06
C THR A 42 6.00 -1.33 -2.05
N GLU A 43 4.74 -1.70 -2.24
CA GLU A 43 3.65 -1.36 -1.34
C GLU A 43 3.96 -1.75 0.13
N ALA A 44 4.45 -2.97 0.35
CA ALA A 44 4.85 -3.44 1.69
C ALA A 44 5.98 -2.60 2.30
N GLN A 45 6.98 -2.21 1.52
CA GLN A 45 8.09 -1.39 2.01
C GLN A 45 7.62 0.00 2.45
N TYR A 46 6.68 0.58 1.71
CA TYR A 46 6.06 1.86 2.04
C TYR A 46 5.21 1.77 3.31
N PHE A 47 4.26 0.83 3.38
CA PHE A 47 3.37 0.72 4.55
C PHE A 47 4.12 0.29 5.81
N ALA A 48 5.15 -0.55 5.70
CA ALA A 48 6.01 -0.87 6.84
C ALA A 48 6.74 0.39 7.37
N ARG A 49 7.18 1.28 6.46
CA ARG A 49 7.83 2.53 6.86
C ARG A 49 6.83 3.50 7.50
N LEU A 50 5.67 3.68 6.86
CA LEU A 50 4.60 4.54 7.36
C LEU A 50 4.15 4.10 8.77
N GLN A 51 4.05 2.79 9.03
CA GLN A 51 3.71 2.27 10.35
C GLN A 51 4.74 2.67 11.41
N VAL A 52 6.04 2.55 11.11
CA VAL A 52 7.12 2.96 12.03
C VAL A 52 7.06 4.46 12.32
N LEU A 53 6.80 5.29 11.31
CA LEU A 53 6.70 6.74 11.46
C LEU A 53 5.47 7.16 12.24
N ALA A 54 4.31 6.56 11.94
CA ALA A 54 3.07 6.81 12.67
C ALA A 54 3.20 6.44 14.17
N ARG A 55 3.93 5.37 14.50
CA ARG A 55 4.21 4.96 15.89
C ARG A 55 5.14 5.90 16.65
N ARG A 56 6.07 6.58 15.97
CA ARG A 56 7.06 7.46 16.62
C ARG A 56 6.49 8.77 17.19
N ARG A 57 5.18 9.01 17.05
CA ARG A 57 4.46 10.20 17.55
C ARG A 57 5.16 11.49 17.11
N PHE A 58 5.20 11.71 15.80
CA PHE A 58 5.66 12.99 15.23
C PHE A 58 4.56 14.05 15.34
N PRO A 59 4.76 15.15 16.08
CA PRO A 59 3.90 16.32 15.95
C PRO A 59 4.09 16.96 14.55
N PRO A 60 3.04 17.48 13.89
CA PRO A 60 1.67 17.71 14.38
C PRO A 60 0.64 16.69 13.83
N LEU A 61 0.96 15.39 13.68
CA LEU A 61 -0.08 14.43 13.30
C LEU A 61 -1.12 14.32 14.43
N ASP A 62 -2.38 14.62 14.14
CA ASP A 62 -3.51 14.37 15.04
C ASP A 62 -3.62 12.88 15.41
N ASP A 63 -4.04 12.60 16.65
CA ASP A 63 -4.21 11.22 17.15
C ASP A 63 -5.21 10.42 16.29
N THR A 64 -6.28 11.05 15.80
CA THR A 64 -7.27 10.42 14.90
C THR A 64 -6.64 9.99 13.56
N LEU A 65 -5.87 10.89 12.95
CA LEU A 65 -5.18 10.59 11.69
C LEU A 65 -4.15 9.47 11.90
N ARG A 66 -3.43 9.51 13.02
CA ARG A 66 -2.45 8.47 13.36
C ARG A 66 -3.10 7.10 13.49
N HIS A 67 -4.22 6.98 14.21
CA HIS A 67 -4.94 5.71 14.33
C HIS A 67 -5.39 5.20 12.97
N ARG A 68 -5.98 6.07 12.14
CA ARG A 68 -6.39 5.72 10.79
C ARG A 68 -5.23 5.22 9.93
N LEU A 69 -4.07 5.87 9.99
CA LEU A 69 -2.88 5.43 9.25
C LEU A 69 -2.37 4.07 9.75
N LEU A 70 -2.40 3.83 11.06
CA LEU A 70 -2.00 2.55 11.63
C LEU A 70 -2.93 1.41 11.22
N ASP A 71 -4.25 1.65 11.21
CA ASP A 71 -5.25 0.68 10.77
C ASP A 71 -5.05 0.31 9.30
N VAL A 72 -4.87 1.31 8.43
CA VAL A 72 -4.56 1.09 7.00
C VAL A 72 -3.26 0.29 6.84
N CYS A 73 -2.20 0.64 7.57
CA CYS A 73 -0.95 -0.10 7.52
C CYS A 73 -1.13 -1.56 7.93
N ALA A 74 -1.91 -1.82 8.99
CA ALA A 74 -2.17 -3.17 9.46
C ALA A 74 -2.95 -3.99 8.42
N GLU A 75 -4.00 -3.44 7.81
CA GLU A 75 -4.78 -4.11 6.77
C GLU A 75 -3.92 -4.43 5.54
N ARG A 76 -3.17 -3.45 5.04
CA ARG A 76 -2.37 -3.59 3.82
C ARG A 76 -1.23 -4.57 3.98
N LEU A 77 -0.49 -4.50 5.10
CA LEU A 77 0.62 -5.41 5.36
C LEU A 77 0.14 -6.86 5.52
N GLN A 78 -1.04 -7.10 6.11
CA GLN A 78 -1.63 -8.44 6.17
C GLN A 78 -1.95 -8.99 4.77
N ARG A 79 -2.48 -8.14 3.87
CA ARG A 79 -2.78 -8.54 2.49
C ARG A 79 -1.53 -8.82 1.66
N THR A 80 -0.44 -8.09 1.89
CA THR A 80 0.82 -8.31 1.15
C THR A 80 1.64 -9.48 1.68
N ASP A 81 1.54 -9.78 2.98
CA ASP A 81 2.16 -10.96 3.59
C ASP A 81 1.49 -12.27 3.12
N HIS A 82 0.18 -12.21 2.80
CA HIS A 82 -0.48 -13.29 2.10
C HIS A 82 -0.04 -13.32 0.62
N PRO A 83 0.47 -14.45 0.09
CA PRO A 83 0.82 -14.57 -1.32
C PRO A 83 -0.40 -14.24 -2.20
N PRO A 84 -0.17 -13.73 -3.42
CA PRO A 84 -1.20 -13.02 -4.16
C PRO A 84 -2.35 -13.96 -4.51
N SER A 85 -3.54 -13.67 -3.98
CA SER A 85 -4.74 -13.88 -4.79
C SER A 85 -4.71 -12.87 -5.93
N SER A 86 -3.92 -13.21 -6.95
CA SER A 86 -4.07 -12.69 -8.31
C SER A 86 -5.29 -13.34 -8.98
N ALA A 87 -6.41 -13.47 -8.25
CA ALA A 87 -7.62 -14.16 -8.69
C ALA A 87 -8.87 -13.49 -8.11
N ALA A 88 -9.05 -12.19 -8.33
CA ALA A 88 -10.36 -11.55 -8.17
C ALA A 88 -10.51 -10.31 -9.05
N LYS A 89 -10.16 -10.39 -10.33
CA LYS A 89 -10.83 -9.60 -11.38
C LYS A 89 -10.59 -10.22 -12.76
N GLY A 90 -11.30 -11.31 -12.99
CA GLY A 90 -11.47 -11.95 -14.27
C GLY A 90 -12.87 -12.54 -14.36
N HIS A 91 -13.90 -11.73 -14.14
CA HIS A 91 -15.25 -12.08 -14.59
C HIS A 91 -15.47 -11.34 -15.91
N VAL A 92 -14.94 -11.95 -16.97
CA VAL A 92 -15.39 -11.72 -18.34
C VAL A 92 -16.11 -13.00 -18.75
N ASP A 93 -17.37 -13.13 -18.34
CA ASP A 93 -18.24 -14.15 -18.92
C ASP A 93 -18.75 -13.64 -20.26
N GLY A 94 -17.86 -13.73 -21.24
CA GLY A 94 -18.18 -13.69 -22.66
C GLY A 94 -17.81 -15.03 -23.28
N ASN A 95 -18.72 -16.00 -23.28
CA ASN A 95 -18.75 -17.00 -24.35
C ASN A 95 -20.17 -17.50 -24.62
N ALA A 96 -20.57 -17.36 -25.86
CA ALA A 96 -21.79 -17.87 -26.45
C ALA A 96 -21.74 -19.41 -26.52
N SER A 97 -22.83 -20.05 -26.11
CA SER A 97 -23.13 -21.42 -26.53
C SER A 97 -24.59 -21.49 -26.96
N ARG A 98 -24.78 -21.32 -28.27
CA ARG A 98 -25.98 -21.67 -29.04
C ARG A 98 -26.21 -23.18 -28.97
N PRO A 99 -27.45 -23.65 -28.79
CA PRO A 99 -27.83 -24.95 -29.33
C PRO A 99 -28.93 -24.83 -30.39
N SER A 100 -28.71 -25.50 -31.50
CA SER A 100 -29.71 -26.02 -32.44
C SER A 100 -29.07 -27.29 -33.03
N PRO A 101 -29.79 -28.30 -33.54
CA PRO A 101 -31.19 -28.73 -33.35
C PRO A 101 -31.29 -30.24 -32.97
N THR A 102 -32.48 -30.73 -32.67
CA THR A 102 -32.91 -32.12 -33.00
C THR A 102 -34.38 -32.11 -33.32
#